data_AF-A0A7S0QNK2-F1
#
_entry.id   AF-A0A7S0QNK2-F1
#
_cell.length_a   1.000
_cell.length_b   1.000
_cell.length_c   1.000
_cell.angle_alpha   90.00
_cell.angle_beta   90.00
_cell.angle_gamma   90.00
#
_symmetry.space_group_name_H-M   'P 1'
#
loop_
_entity.id
_entity.type
_entity.pdbx_description
1 polymer ?
#
loop_
_entity_poly.entity_id
_entity_poly.type
_entity_poly.pdbx_seq_one_letter_code
_entity_poly.pdbx_strand_id
1 'polypeptide(L)'
;PIQMSWIHLEPIFSSADIQRQLPSEAKQFSLIEREFKRIMKRAADDPNCIKLCTLKGLRENFVLLHHNFERIKRSLQDYLEMKRMAFPRFFFLSDDELIQLLSQSRDLNIVQMHITKCFQGVKGFVLTA
;
A
#
# COMPACT_ATOMS: atom_id res chain seq x y z
N PRO A 1 -11.92 7.65 2.80
CA PRO A 1 -11.31 8.94 3.21
C PRO A 1 -9.82 8.98 2.86
N ILE A 2 -9.29 10.12 2.42
CA ILE A 2 -7.90 10.22 1.93
C ILE A 2 -6.87 9.75 2.97
N GLN A 3 -7.14 10.02 4.25
CA GLN A 3 -6.29 9.64 5.37
C GLN A 3 -6.27 8.11 5.59
N MET A 4 -7.40 7.44 5.42
CA MET A 4 -7.45 5.97 5.50
C MET A 4 -6.69 5.32 4.34
N SER A 5 -6.81 5.87 3.12
CA SER A 5 -6.03 5.40 1.97
C SER A 5 -4.54 5.57 2.21
N TRP A 6 -4.11 6.70 2.79
CA TRP A 6 -2.71 6.94 3.10
C TRP A 6 -2.18 5.98 4.19
N ILE A 7 -2.90 5.81 5.31
CA ILE A 7 -2.52 4.90 6.40
C ILE A 7 -2.33 3.45 5.90
N HIS A 8 -3.18 3.03 4.96
CA HIS A 8 -3.08 1.69 4.38
C HIS A 8 -1.89 1.55 3.40
N LEU A 9 -1.65 2.57 2.56
CA LEU A 9 -0.63 2.52 1.52
C LEU A 9 0.79 2.83 2.03
N GLU A 10 0.95 3.65 3.07
CA GLU A 10 2.25 4.03 3.64
C GLU A 10 3.13 2.81 4.01
N PRO A 11 2.68 1.83 4.81
CA PRO A 11 3.53 0.70 5.18
C PRO A 11 3.89 -0.18 3.96
N ILE A 12 2.98 -0.27 2.98
CA ILE A 12 3.18 -1.08 1.76
C ILE A 12 4.30 -0.46 0.91
N PHE A 13 4.19 0.82 0.58
CA PHE A 13 5.18 1.52 -0.25
C PHE A 13 6.46 1.91 0.50
N SER A 14 6.49 1.77 1.83
CA SER A 14 7.71 1.86 2.63
C SER A 14 8.57 0.60 2.56
N SER A 15 8.00 -0.56 2.18
CA SER A 15 8.77 -1.80 2.02
C SER A 15 9.73 -1.71 0.83
N ALA A 16 11.02 -1.95 1.09
CA ALA A 16 12.06 -1.95 0.06
C ALA A 16 11.80 -2.99 -1.06
N ASP A 17 11.18 -4.12 -0.73
CA ASP A 17 10.87 -5.14 -1.74
C ASP A 17 9.70 -4.72 -2.63
N ILE A 18 8.68 -4.06 -2.08
CA ILE A 18 7.60 -3.45 -2.90
C ILE A 18 8.15 -2.32 -3.76
N GLN A 19 9.02 -1.45 -3.22
CA GLN A 19 9.64 -0.37 -4.01
C GLN A 19 10.46 -0.89 -5.19
N ARG A 20 11.13 -2.05 -5.04
CA ARG A 20 11.85 -2.71 -6.14
C ARG A 20 10.91 -3.29 -7.19
N GLN A 21 9.76 -3.81 -6.77
CA GLN A 21 8.77 -4.43 -7.67
C GLN A 21 7.92 -3.37 -8.39
N LEU A 22 7.63 -2.24 -7.74
CA LEU A 22 6.78 -1.14 -8.22
C LEU A 22 7.51 0.22 -8.10
N PRO A 23 8.62 0.43 -8.83
CA PRO A 23 9.46 1.62 -8.66
C PRO A 23 8.77 2.91 -9.15
N SER A 24 7.94 2.81 -10.19
CA SER A 24 7.16 3.92 -10.73
C SER A 24 6.14 4.41 -9.70
N GLU A 25 5.36 3.48 -9.16
CA GLU A 25 4.27 3.73 -8.22
C GLU A 25 4.83 4.21 -6.88
N ALA A 26 5.95 3.64 -6.41
CA ALA A 26 6.65 4.10 -5.22
C ALA A 26 7.12 5.56 -5.34
N LYS A 27 7.67 5.93 -6.51
CA LYS A 27 8.07 7.33 -6.77
C LYS A 27 6.85 8.26 -6.79
N GLN A 28 5.75 7.85 -7.41
CA GLN A 28 4.51 8.62 -7.40
C GLN A 28 3.95 8.77 -5.97
N PHE A 29 3.93 7.68 -5.20
CA PHE A 29 3.48 7.68 -3.82
C PHE A 29 4.26 8.68 -2.97
N SER A 30 5.59 8.67 -3.05
CA SER A 30 6.44 9.61 -2.30
C SER A 30 6.15 11.08 -2.63
N LEU A 31 5.83 11.40 -3.89
CA LEU A 31 5.45 12.76 -4.29
C LEU A 31 4.11 13.17 -3.67
N ILE A 32 3.11 12.30 -3.73
CA ILE A 32 1.77 12.53 -3.17
C ILE A 32 1.83 12.63 -1.65
N GLU A 33 2.60 11.74 -1.02
CA GLU A 33 2.83 11.72 0.42
C GLU A 33 3.45 13.04 0.90
N ARG A 34 4.44 13.58 0.19
CA ARG A 34 5.07 14.86 0.53
C ARG A 34 4.07 16.01 0.50
N GLU A 35 3.20 16.05 -0.51
CA GLU A 35 2.14 17.05 -0.62
C GLU A 35 1.10 16.90 0.50
N PHE A 36 0.67 15.67 0.78
CA PHE A 36 -0.27 15.38 1.86
C PHE A 36 0.32 15.77 3.23
N LYS A 37 1.55 15.35 3.54
CA LYS A 37 2.26 15.72 4.79
C LYS A 37 2.44 17.24 4.91
N ARG A 38 2.65 17.97 3.80
CA ARG A 38 2.71 19.45 3.82
C ARG A 38 1.38 20.07 4.24
N ILE A 39 0.26 19.56 3.72
CA ILE A 39 -1.07 20.05 4.09
C ILE A 39 -1.40 19.71 5.55
N MET A 40 -1.12 18.48 5.97
CA MET A 40 -1.34 18.05 7.35
C MET A 40 -0.49 18.84 8.35
N LYS A 41 0.76 19.16 8.00
CA LYS A 41 1.62 20.04 8.82
C LYS A 41 1.02 21.43 8.99
N ARG A 42 0.52 22.05 7.90
CA ARG A 42 -0.17 23.35 7.99
C ARG A 42 -1.42 23.30 8.86
N ALA A 43 -2.18 22.20 8.77
CA ALA A 43 -3.35 21.97 9.62
C ALA A 43 -2.98 21.80 11.10
N ALA A 44 -1.80 21.22 11.39
CA ALA A 44 -1.27 21.10 12.74
C ALA A 44 -0.74 22.45 13.29
N ASP A 45 -0.10 23.24 12.44
CA ASP A 45 0.46 24.55 12.81
C ASP A 45 -0.64 25.61 13.05
N ASP A 46 -1.75 25.56 12.31
CA ASP A 46 -2.92 26.43 12.50
C ASP A 46 -4.21 25.59 12.69
N PRO A 47 -4.57 25.25 13.94
CA PRO A 47 -5.71 24.37 14.24
C PRO A 47 -7.08 25.04 13.99
N ASN A 48 -7.13 26.28 13.50
CA ASN A 48 -8.38 26.92 13.12
C ASN A 48 -8.93 26.32 11.81
N CYS A 49 -9.80 25.33 11.95
CA CYS A 49 -10.41 24.61 10.83
C CYS A 49 -11.13 25.53 9.84
N ILE A 50 -11.76 26.61 10.28
CA ILE A 50 -12.49 27.54 9.39
C ILE A 50 -11.50 28.29 8.51
N LYS A 51 -10.41 28.79 9.11
CA LYS A 51 -9.35 29.49 8.39
C LYS A 51 -8.61 28.57 7.42
N LEU A 52 -8.37 27.32 7.81
CA LEU A 52 -7.78 26.31 6.93
C LEU A 52 -8.70 25.99 5.74
N CYS A 53 -9.98 25.70 6.00
CA CYS A 53 -10.96 25.38 4.95
C CYS A 53 -11.25 26.54 3.99
N THR A 54 -10.97 27.78 4.39
CA THR A 54 -11.12 28.97 3.54
C THR A 54 -9.86 29.31 2.74
N LEU A 55 -8.77 28.55 2.90
CA LEU A 55 -7.57 28.70 2.07
C LEU A 55 -7.89 28.41 0.60
N LYS A 56 -7.62 29.40 -0.24
CA LYS A 56 -7.76 29.28 -1.69
C LYS A 56 -6.89 28.14 -2.22
N GLY A 57 -7.47 27.26 -3.02
CA GLY A 57 -6.75 26.12 -3.63
C GLY A 57 -6.73 24.85 -2.76
N LEU A 58 -7.18 24.89 -1.50
CA LEU A 58 -7.10 23.72 -0.62
C LEU A 58 -8.01 22.58 -1.10
N ARG A 59 -9.24 22.90 -1.52
CA ARG A 59 -10.20 21.93 -2.06
C ARG A 59 -9.65 21.27 -3.32
N GLU A 60 -9.13 22.07 -4.25
CA GLU A 60 -8.55 21.61 -5.50
C GLU A 60 -7.35 20.68 -5.24
N ASN A 61 -6.50 21.03 -4.27
CA ASN A 61 -5.39 20.18 -3.85
C ASN A 61 -5.86 18.84 -3.28
N PHE A 62 -6.88 18.84 -2.41
CA PHE A 62 -7.43 17.59 -1.87
C PHE A 62 -8.11 16.72 -2.94
N VAL A 63 -8.81 17.32 -3.90
CA VAL A 63 -9.41 16.59 -5.03
C VAL A 63 -8.31 15.95 -5.89
N LEU A 64 -7.24 16.69 -6.19
CA LEU A 64 -6.10 16.17 -6.94
C LEU A 64 -5.39 15.04 -6.18
N LEU A 65 -5.11 15.24 -4.88
CA LEU A 65 -4.52 14.20 -4.04
C LEU A 65 -5.40 12.96 -4.01
N HIS A 66 -6.71 13.10 -3.89
CA HIS A 66 -7.63 11.97 -3.84
C HIS A 66 -7.57 11.17 -5.14
N HIS A 67 -7.61 11.84 -6.29
CA HIS A 67 -7.50 11.19 -7.59
C HIS A 67 -6.17 10.44 -7.75
N ASN A 68 -5.07 11.04 -7.29
CA ASN A 68 -3.76 10.40 -7.33
C ASN A 68 -3.67 9.17 -6.41
N PHE A 69 -4.23 9.23 -5.20
CA PHE A 69 -4.31 8.07 -4.30
C PHE A 69 -5.15 6.93 -4.91
N GLU A 70 -6.29 7.24 -5.52
CA GLU A 70 -7.11 6.23 -6.20
C GLU A 70 -6.37 5.58 -7.36
N ARG A 71 -5.57 6.35 -8.12
CA ARG A 71 -4.75 5.80 -9.20
C ARG A 71 -3.71 4.80 -8.68
N ILE A 72 -2.99 5.15 -7.61
CA ILE A 72 -2.01 4.25 -7.00
C ILE A 72 -2.68 3.00 -6.44
N LYS A 73 -3.83 3.17 -5.79
CA LYS A 73 -4.60 2.03 -5.25
C LYS A 73 -5.00 1.07 -6.36
N ARG A 74 -5.47 1.59 -7.49
CA ARG A 74 -5.80 0.76 -8.66
C ARG A 74 -4.57 0.04 -9.22
N SER A 75 -3.45 0.75 -9.40
CA SER A 75 -2.20 0.11 -9.86
C SER A 75 -1.72 -1.00 -8.92
N LEU A 76 -1.89 -0.83 -7.60
CA LEU A 76 -1.59 -1.88 -6.63
C LEU A 76 -2.54 -3.09 -6.79
N GLN A 77 -3.84 -2.86 -7.00
CA GLN A 77 -4.80 -3.93 -7.25
C GLN A 77 -4.47 -4.71 -8.52
N ASP A 78 -4.19 -4.01 -9.62
CA ASP A 78 -3.80 -4.62 -10.89
C ASP A 78 -2.53 -5.48 -10.72
N TYR A 79 -1.57 -5.00 -9.91
CA TYR A 79 -0.36 -5.73 -9.57
C TYR A 79 -0.65 -7.02 -8.78
N LEU A 80 -1.51 -6.95 -7.76
CA LEU A 80 -1.90 -8.12 -6.97
C LEU A 80 -2.66 -9.15 -7.81
N GLU A 81 -3.54 -8.69 -8.70
CA GLU A 81 -4.27 -9.56 -9.62
C GLU A 81 -3.33 -10.26 -10.61
N MET A 82 -2.36 -9.53 -11.17
CA MET A 82 -1.31 -10.14 -12.00
C MET A 82 -0.54 -11.24 -11.25
N LYS A 83 -0.22 -11.03 -9.97
CA LYS A 83 0.42 -12.07 -9.14
C LYS A 83 -0.51 -13.27 -8.87
N ARG A 84 -1.80 -13.04 -8.66
CA ARG A 84 -2.81 -14.10 -8.51
C ARG A 84 -2.96 -14.93 -9.79
N MET A 85 -2.95 -14.29 -10.95
CA MET A 85 -3.00 -14.99 -12.24
C MET A 85 -1.74 -15.83 -12.49
N ALA A 86 -0.57 -15.33 -12.09
CA ALA A 86 0.69 -16.10 -12.21
C ALA A 86 0.73 -17.30 -11.25
N PHE A 87 0.09 -17.22 -10.08
CA PHE A 87 0.01 -18.32 -9.14
C PHE A 87 -1.41 -18.41 -8.51
N PRO A 88 -2.30 -19.25 -9.08
CA PRO A 88 -3.71 -19.30 -8.69
C PRO A 88 -3.97 -19.64 -7.21
N ARG A 89 -2.99 -20.16 -6.46
CA ARG A 89 -3.17 -20.38 -5.02
C ARG A 89 -3.18 -19.09 -4.20
N PHE A 90 -2.71 -17.96 -4.75
CA PHE A 90 -2.86 -16.66 -4.09
C PHE A 90 -4.30 -16.12 -4.08
N PHE A 91 -5.24 -16.74 -4.81
CA PHE A 91 -6.66 -16.43 -4.66
C PHE A 91 -7.22 -16.83 -3.29
N PHE A 92 -6.54 -17.72 -2.55
CA PHE A 92 -6.92 -18.09 -1.18
C PHE A 92 -6.43 -17.09 -0.12
N LEU A 93 -5.62 -16.10 -0.50
CA LEU A 93 -5.11 -15.06 0.40
C LEU A 93 -5.89 -13.75 0.20
N SER A 94 -6.13 -13.04 1.30
CA SER A 94 -6.60 -11.66 1.22
C SER A 94 -5.53 -10.74 0.59
N ASP A 95 -5.92 -9.53 0.18
CA ASP A 95 -4.97 -8.55 -0.36
C ASP A 95 -3.86 -8.23 0.65
N ASP A 96 -4.22 -8.04 1.93
CA ASP A 96 -3.27 -7.76 3.01
C ASP A 96 -2.28 -8.91 3.22
N GLU A 97 -2.78 -10.16 3.21
CA GLU A 97 -1.93 -11.35 3.37
C GLU A 97 -0.99 -11.54 2.18
N LEU A 98 -1.48 -11.28 0.97
CA LEU A 98 -0.66 -11.36 -0.24
C LEU A 98 0.41 -10.26 -0.24
N ILE A 99 0.07 -9.04 0.16
CA ILE A 99 1.03 -7.95 0.29
C ILE A 99 2.07 -8.27 1.37
N GLN A 100 1.67 -8.84 2.50
CA GLN A 100 2.59 -9.25 3.55
C GLN A 100 3.58 -10.32 3.04
N LEU A 101 3.08 -11.34 2.32
CA LEU A 101 3.92 -12.35 1.70
C LEU A 101 4.88 -11.76 0.64
N LEU A 102 4.45 -10.78 -0.14
CA LEU A 102 5.30 -10.13 -1.16
C LEU A 102 6.35 -9.19 -0.55
N SER A 103 5.98 -8.49 0.52
CA SER A 103 6.85 -7.52 1.20
C SER A 103 7.86 -8.16 2.15
N GLN A 104 7.61 -9.39 2.61
CA GLN A 104 8.47 -10.15 3.53
C GLN A 104 8.81 -11.54 2.96
N SER A 105 8.92 -11.63 1.63
CA SER A 105 9.21 -12.89 0.92
C SER A 105 10.53 -13.58 1.34
N ARG A 106 11.42 -12.87 2.05
CA ARG A 106 12.68 -13.38 2.57
C ARG A 106 12.55 -14.03 3.95
N ASP A 107 11.49 -13.74 4.70
CA ASP A 107 11.25 -14.39 5.99
C ASP A 107 10.47 -15.68 5.79
N LEU A 108 11.19 -16.79 5.90
CA LEU A 108 10.66 -18.13 5.66
C LEU A 108 9.51 -18.48 6.63
N ASN A 109 9.50 -17.95 7.85
CA ASN A 109 8.41 -18.22 8.81
C ASN A 109 7.10 -17.60 8.35
N ILE A 110 7.17 -16.38 7.83
CA ILE A 110 6.02 -15.61 7.36
C ILE A 110 5.49 -16.23 6.07
N VAL A 111 6.40 -16.59 5.16
CA VAL A 111 6.06 -17.34 3.95
C VAL A 111 5.38 -18.66 4.31
N GLN A 112 5.90 -19.41 5.27
CA GLN A 112 5.31 -20.69 5.69
C GLN A 112 3.90 -20.53 6.28
N MET A 113 3.68 -19.52 7.13
CA MET A 113 2.35 -19.20 7.68
C MET A 113 1.32 -18.90 6.58
N HIS A 114 1.68 -18.11 5.56
CA HIS A 114 0.72 -17.79 4.49
C HIS A 114 0.56 -18.94 3.49
N ILE A 115 1.61 -19.72 3.18
CA ILE A 115 1.49 -20.84 2.24
C ILE A 115 0.66 -21.99 2.84
N THR A 116 0.72 -22.24 4.15
CA THR A 116 -0.15 -23.25 4.79
C THR A 116 -1.65 -22.93 4.62
N LYS A 117 -2.04 -21.66 4.44
CA LYS A 117 -3.41 -21.26 4.07
C LYS A 117 -3.73 -21.50 2.59
N CYS A 118 -2.73 -21.38 1.71
CA CYS A 118 -2.87 -21.68 0.28
C CYS A 118 -3.06 -23.17 -0.04
N PHE A 119 -2.61 -24.07 0.85
CA PHE A 119 -2.60 -25.52 0.65
C PHE A 119 -3.24 -26.26 1.83
N GLN A 120 -4.49 -26.70 1.67
CA GLN A 120 -5.13 -27.59 2.64
C GLN A 120 -4.33 -28.89 2.80
N GLY A 121 -4.01 -29.26 4.04
CA GLY A 121 -3.29 -30.49 4.40
C GLY A 121 -1.76 -30.36 4.43
N VAL A 122 -1.19 -29.22 4.03
CA VAL A 122 0.25 -28.96 4.16
C VAL A 122 0.49 -28.19 5.46
N LYS A 123 1.20 -28.79 6.42
CA LYS A 123 1.55 -28.15 7.71
C LYS A 123 2.81 -27.29 7.64
N GLY A 124 3.58 -27.41 6.57
CA GLY A 124 4.85 -26.71 6.41
C GLY A 124 5.71 -27.30 5.31
N PHE A 125 6.76 -26.58 4.94
CA PHE A 125 7.81 -27.07 4.05
C PHE A 125 9.03 -27.39 4.89
N VAL A 126 9.71 -28.49 4.58
CA VAL A 126 11.07 -28.75 5.08
C VAL A 126 12.01 -28.28 3.99
N LEU A 127 12.77 -27.22 4.26
CA LEU A 127 13.85 -26.78 3.38
C LEU A 127 15.11 -27.56 3.76
N THR A 128 15.48 -28.53 2.94
CA THR A 128 16.80 -29.15 2.99
C THR A 128 17.78 -28.23 2.27
N ALA A 129 18.81 -27.79 2.99
CA ALA A 129 19.93 -27.02 2.45
C ALA A 129 20.86 -27.89 1.60
#